data_AF-A0A496A1Z6-F1
#
_entry.id   AF-A0A496A1Z6-F1
#
_cell.length_a   1.000
_cell.length_b   1.000
_cell.length_c   1.000
_cell.angle_alpha   90.00
_cell.angle_beta   90.00
_cell.angle_gamma   90.00
#
_symmetry.space_group_name_H-M   'P 1'
#
loop_
_entity.id
_entity.type
_entity.pdbx_description
1 polymer ?
#
loop_
_entity_poly.entity_id
_entity_poly.type
_entity_poly.pdbx_seq_one_letter_code
_entity_poly.pdbx_strand_id
1 'polypeptide(L)'
;MLEKITRVDKSRYLMFIVSLFVLIVGLGCENQYYDERLQMRLQQLDSDLKDRWSTSGVVILETTPNGPADKAQLETGELISYVIAEYPIRSTGDFNSTLKKGLDEDNNLILYLKDKPPLRIALRRRGDKVGLSVEGNGTVRVKQIQPGTPAANADIQVGDLVEKIVDERKIYSLDDYKKTVSKLSKQQVTFRTTELIGVKIAAVSALGELGDTRAIEPLIDIFRNSTELSLRKSSISSLQRLVELSVLNDLFQQFQRANVNQLPADSLQAQQMESAAILGLLTVDRAENTATLKAPFGTQFRHRSEALYQKINEGQLAELAQEYIQITVEPEQEIRRACLAILGILKPVSAINPLVAVLENPAEIPGIRFQAGVALRQIGEPAVDALISAFESEDTSTKDIAASALGGIGGIKARDRLIKALETTSEPAIQLTLVDAIAKIGDAPSIQALQRQRQQYQGDDDSGIRIFLDEVFKNLTQESM
;
A
#
# COMPACT_ATOMS: atom_id res chain seq x y z
N MET A 1 18.28 36.46 65.89
CA MET A 1 19.05 35.46 66.66
C MET A 1 18.56 34.07 66.24
N LEU A 2 19.48 33.32 65.63
CA LEU A 2 19.68 31.86 65.72
C LEU A 2 18.51 30.95 65.30
N GLU A 3 18.55 30.34 64.12
CA GLU A 3 19.34 29.14 63.77
C GLU A 3 18.67 27.80 64.15
N LYS A 4 18.50 26.98 63.10
CA LYS A 4 18.78 25.53 63.01
C LYS A 4 17.75 24.47 63.46
N ILE A 5 17.30 23.76 62.40
CA ILE A 5 17.37 22.30 62.18
C ILE A 5 16.47 21.41 63.05
N THR A 6 15.49 20.78 62.39
CA THR A 6 15.48 19.31 62.31
C THR A 6 15.28 18.85 60.86
N ARG A 7 16.37 18.29 60.32
CA ARG A 7 16.45 17.58 59.05
C ARG A 7 15.40 16.45 59.03
N VAL A 8 14.45 16.53 58.10
CA VAL A 8 13.82 15.31 57.58
C VAL A 8 14.81 14.74 56.56
N ASP A 9 15.19 13.50 56.79
CA ASP A 9 16.27 12.80 56.10
C ASP A 9 15.92 12.55 54.62
N LYS A 10 16.27 13.50 53.75
CA LYS A 10 16.11 13.40 52.28
C LYS A 10 16.82 12.18 51.70
N SER A 11 17.78 11.57 52.41
CA SER A 11 18.47 10.36 51.96
C SER A 11 17.53 9.15 51.93
N ARG A 12 16.62 8.99 52.89
CA ARG A 12 15.66 7.87 52.90
C ARG A 12 14.57 8.01 51.86
N TYR A 13 14.08 9.24 51.61
CA TYR A 13 13.10 9.51 50.55
C TYR A 13 13.72 9.39 49.15
N LEU A 14 14.97 9.84 48.97
CA LEU A 14 15.69 9.67 47.71
C LEU A 14 16.05 8.21 47.46
N MET A 15 16.39 7.42 48.49
CA MET A 15 16.65 5.99 48.34
C MET A 15 15.36 5.19 48.08
N PHE A 16 14.21 5.60 48.62
CA PHE A 16 12.90 5.01 48.27
C PHE A 16 12.43 5.42 46.87
N ILE A 17 12.63 6.68 46.46
CA ILE A 17 12.29 7.13 45.10
C ILE A 17 13.22 6.50 44.07
N VAL A 18 14.53 6.39 44.36
CA VAL A 18 15.48 5.69 43.47
C VAL A 18 15.21 4.18 43.47
N SER A 19 14.83 3.56 44.59
CA SER A 19 14.47 2.14 44.59
C SER A 19 13.11 1.87 43.91
N LEU A 20 12.16 2.81 43.95
CA LEU A 20 10.88 2.75 43.22
C LEU A 20 11.06 3.12 41.74
N PHE A 21 12.02 3.98 41.40
CA PHE A 21 12.44 4.24 40.01
C PHE A 21 13.20 3.05 39.44
N VAL A 22 14.02 2.35 40.24
CA VAL A 22 14.65 1.08 39.85
C VAL A 22 13.61 -0.05 39.76
N LEU A 23 12.54 -0.02 40.56
CA LEU A 23 11.43 -0.99 40.45
C LEU A 23 10.48 -0.69 39.28
N ILE A 24 10.29 0.58 38.90
CA ILE A 24 9.42 1.00 37.77
C ILE A 24 10.19 0.99 36.43
N VAL A 25 11.51 1.22 36.42
CA VAL A 25 12.37 0.95 35.25
C VAL A 25 12.58 -0.56 35.07
N GLY A 26 12.40 -1.36 36.12
CA GLY A 26 12.47 -2.82 36.09
C GLY A 26 11.26 -3.54 35.48
N LEU A 27 10.22 -2.83 35.03
CA LEU A 27 9.00 -3.44 34.50
C LEU A 27 8.55 -2.90 33.13
N GLY A 28 9.44 -2.25 32.36
CA GLY A 28 9.04 -1.68 31.06
C GLY A 28 10.12 -1.45 29.98
N CYS A 29 11.35 -1.97 30.10
CA CYS A 29 12.44 -1.65 29.16
C CYS A 29 13.35 -2.85 28.80
N GLU A 30 12.79 -4.00 28.41
CA GLU A 30 13.60 -5.15 27.92
C GLU A 30 13.54 -5.36 26.39
N ASN A 31 12.85 -4.49 25.64
CA ASN A 31 12.69 -4.67 24.19
C ASN A 31 13.79 -4.01 23.34
N GLN A 32 14.75 -3.30 23.91
CA GLN A 32 15.86 -2.67 23.17
C GLN A 32 17.24 -3.10 23.69
N TYR A 33 18.22 -3.16 22.80
CA TYR A 33 19.60 -3.56 23.10
C TYR A 33 20.58 -2.80 22.22
N TYR A 34 21.68 -2.34 22.80
CA TYR A 34 22.77 -1.73 22.05
C TYR A 34 23.91 -2.75 21.90
N ASP A 35 24.24 -3.12 20.66
CA ASP A 35 25.38 -3.97 20.36
C ASP A 35 26.64 -3.11 20.24
N GLU A 36 27.49 -3.11 21.28
CA GLU A 36 28.72 -2.30 21.29
C GLU A 36 29.72 -2.72 20.21
N ARG A 37 29.74 -4.01 19.84
CA ARG A 37 30.69 -4.55 18.85
C ARG A 37 30.32 -4.10 17.44
N LEU A 38 29.02 -4.09 17.14
CA LEU A 38 28.50 -3.69 15.83
C LEU A 38 28.12 -2.21 15.78
N GLN A 39 28.09 -1.53 16.92
CA GLN A 39 27.73 -0.13 17.10
C GLN A 39 26.35 0.19 16.53
N MET A 40 25.35 -0.60 16.93
CA MET A 40 23.95 -0.43 16.51
C MET A 40 22.96 -0.70 17.65
N ARG A 41 21.81 -0.02 17.64
CA ARG A 41 20.70 -0.28 18.56
C ARG A 41 19.65 -1.14 17.87
N LEU A 42 19.16 -2.13 18.58
CA LEU A 42 18.19 -3.11 18.12
C LEU A 42 16.93 -3.07 18.97
N GLN A 43 15.81 -3.46 18.37
CA GLN A 43 14.53 -3.64 19.05
C GLN A 43 13.86 -4.95 18.68
N GLN A 44 13.33 -5.65 19.66
CA GLN A 44 12.43 -6.77 19.40
C GLN A 44 11.04 -6.25 19.03
N LEU A 45 10.52 -6.73 17.89
CA LEU A 45 9.09 -6.61 17.56
C LEU A 45 8.30 -7.43 18.57
N ASP A 46 7.19 -6.88 19.06
CA ASP A 46 6.31 -7.38 20.13
C ASP A 46 6.47 -8.87 20.47
N SER A 47 6.60 -9.20 21.76
CA SER A 47 6.73 -10.58 22.24
C SER A 47 5.63 -11.51 21.75
N ASP A 48 4.44 -10.99 21.43
CA ASP A 48 3.31 -11.77 20.89
C ASP A 48 3.50 -12.23 19.44
N LEU A 49 4.53 -11.71 18.75
CA LEU A 49 4.95 -12.12 17.41
C LEU A 49 5.99 -13.24 17.43
N LYS A 50 6.44 -13.66 18.62
CA LYS A 50 7.31 -14.82 18.79
C LYS A 50 6.63 -16.04 18.15
N ASP A 51 7.32 -16.69 17.22
CA ASP A 51 6.88 -17.86 16.45
C ASP A 51 5.90 -17.62 15.28
N ARG A 52 5.52 -16.37 14.97
CA ARG A 52 4.83 -16.09 13.69
C ARG A 52 5.83 -16.09 12.54
N TRP A 53 5.69 -17.05 11.62
CA TRP A 53 6.56 -17.16 10.45
C TRP A 53 6.50 -15.87 9.62
N SER A 54 7.67 -15.35 9.22
CA SER A 54 7.91 -14.12 8.44
C SER A 54 8.06 -12.80 9.22
N THR A 55 7.86 -12.78 10.55
CA THR A 55 8.09 -11.58 11.40
C THR A 55 9.00 -11.82 12.60
N SER A 56 9.55 -13.03 12.74
CA SER A 56 10.53 -13.36 13.78
C SER A 56 11.89 -12.73 13.45
N GLY A 57 12.41 -11.89 14.35
CA GLY A 57 13.68 -11.21 14.18
C GLY A 57 13.85 -10.04 15.16
N VAL A 58 14.87 -9.22 14.94
CA VAL A 58 15.10 -7.97 15.66
C VAL A 58 15.32 -6.83 14.68
N VAL A 59 14.67 -5.69 14.91
CA VAL A 59 14.71 -4.51 14.05
C VAL A 59 15.90 -3.63 14.41
N ILE A 60 16.58 -3.09 13.40
CA ILE A 60 17.66 -2.11 13.56
C ILE A 60 17.03 -0.73 13.76
N LEU A 61 17.28 -0.10 14.90
CA LEU A 61 16.77 1.25 15.21
C LEU A 61 17.71 2.37 14.81
N GLU A 62 19.02 2.12 14.90
CA GLU A 62 20.06 3.08 14.56
C GLU A 62 21.37 2.33 14.37
N THR A 63 22.20 2.82 13.45
CA THR A 63 23.59 2.43 13.28
C THR A 63 24.49 3.65 13.51
N THR A 64 25.67 3.43 14.08
CA THR A 64 26.67 4.50 14.22
C THR A 64 27.31 4.76 12.85
N PRO A 65 27.34 6.01 12.34
CA PRO A 65 27.96 6.33 11.06
C PRO A 65 29.42 5.89 10.99
N ASN A 66 29.82 5.23 9.90
CA ASN A 66 31.11 4.57 9.70
C ASN A 66 31.47 3.44 10.69
N GLY A 67 30.51 3.02 11.51
CA GLY A 67 30.63 1.89 12.42
C GLY A 67 30.61 0.53 11.70
N PRO A 68 30.84 -0.59 12.41
CA PRO A 68 30.89 -1.91 11.80
C PRO A 68 29.57 -2.35 11.13
N ALA A 69 28.41 -2.05 11.73
CA ALA A 69 27.10 -2.32 11.14
C ALA A 69 26.86 -1.51 9.85
N ASP A 70 27.19 -0.22 9.86
CA ASP A 70 27.07 0.69 8.72
C ASP A 70 27.97 0.26 7.55
N LYS A 71 29.22 -0.13 7.84
CA LYS A 71 30.14 -0.70 6.84
C LYS A 71 29.68 -2.05 6.28
N ALA A 72 28.87 -2.78 7.03
CA ALA A 72 28.22 -4.01 6.59
C ALA A 72 26.92 -3.75 5.83
N GLN A 73 26.58 -2.48 5.56
CA GLN A 73 25.38 -2.03 4.84
C GLN A 73 24.07 -2.46 5.53
N LEU A 74 24.09 -2.52 6.86
CA LEU A 74 22.86 -2.72 7.63
C LEU A 74 22.11 -1.39 7.77
N GLU A 75 20.85 -1.38 7.37
CA GLU A 75 20.05 -0.17 7.34
C GLU A 75 19.06 -0.08 8.51
N THR A 76 18.78 1.15 8.92
CA THR A 76 17.77 1.40 9.95
C THR A 76 16.39 0.99 9.42
N GLY A 77 15.64 0.24 10.23
CA GLY A 77 14.31 -0.29 9.88
C GLY A 77 14.33 -1.72 9.34
N GLU A 78 15.50 -2.28 9.03
CA GLU A 78 15.62 -3.67 8.61
C GLU A 78 15.35 -4.66 9.75
N LEU A 79 14.71 -5.79 9.44
CA LEU A 79 14.54 -6.91 10.36
C LEU A 79 15.68 -7.91 10.17
N ILE A 80 16.56 -8.04 11.17
CA ILE A 80 17.54 -9.12 11.23
C ILE A 80 16.79 -10.43 11.52
N SER A 81 16.70 -11.29 10.50
CA SER A 81 16.02 -12.59 10.59
C SER A 81 17.00 -13.75 10.76
N TYR A 82 18.26 -13.60 10.31
CA TYR A 82 19.32 -14.58 10.55
C TYR A 82 20.66 -13.91 10.88
N VAL A 83 21.45 -14.58 11.72
CA VAL A 83 22.89 -14.36 11.86
C VAL A 83 23.60 -15.52 11.19
N ILE A 84 24.48 -15.20 10.27
CA ILE A 84 25.17 -16.14 9.41
C ILE A 84 26.65 -16.16 9.81
N ALA A 85 27.18 -17.32 10.14
CA ALA A 85 28.61 -17.50 10.40
C ALA A 85 29.25 -18.37 9.32
N GLU A 86 30.43 -17.97 8.87
CA GLU A 86 31.22 -18.77 7.94
C GLU A 86 32.37 -19.49 8.67
N TYR A 87 32.49 -20.80 8.44
CA TYR A 87 33.53 -21.64 9.00
C TYR A 87 34.38 -22.23 7.87
N PRO A 88 35.59 -21.68 7.63
CA PRO A 88 36.55 -22.30 6.72
C PRO A 88 36.94 -23.69 7.24
N ILE A 89 36.90 -24.70 6.36
CA ILE A 89 37.19 -26.08 6.74
C ILE A 89 38.61 -26.44 6.27
N ARG A 90 39.54 -26.47 7.23
CA ARG A 90 40.96 -26.77 6.95
C ARG A 90 41.37 -28.15 7.43
N SER A 91 40.61 -28.77 8.33
CA SER A 91 40.88 -30.12 8.83
C SER A 91 39.60 -30.90 9.04
N THR A 92 39.71 -32.22 9.11
CA THR A 92 38.60 -33.09 9.55
C THR A 92 38.07 -32.69 10.94
N GLY A 93 38.93 -32.17 11.82
CA GLY A 93 38.54 -31.66 13.13
C GLY A 93 37.60 -30.45 13.02
N ASP A 94 37.92 -29.49 12.14
CA ASP A 94 37.09 -28.31 11.90
C ASP A 94 35.71 -28.69 11.35
N PHE A 95 35.68 -29.63 10.40
CA PHE A 95 34.44 -30.14 9.81
C PHE A 95 33.52 -30.77 10.86
N ASN A 96 34.05 -31.73 11.64
CA ASN A 96 33.27 -32.44 12.65
C ASN A 96 32.81 -31.52 13.78
N SER A 97 33.67 -30.61 14.23
CA SER A 97 33.31 -29.60 15.24
C SER A 97 32.18 -28.69 14.75
N THR A 98 32.25 -28.23 13.50
CA THR A 98 31.25 -27.31 12.93
C THR A 98 29.90 -27.99 12.73
N LEU A 99 29.90 -29.22 12.18
CA LEU A 99 28.68 -30.01 12.05
C LEU A 99 28.01 -30.27 13.40
N LYS A 100 28.80 -30.63 14.42
CA LYS A 100 28.28 -30.88 15.77
C LYS A 100 27.59 -29.62 16.34
N LYS A 101 28.22 -28.45 16.20
CA LYS A 101 27.65 -27.19 16.68
C LYS A 101 26.34 -26.82 15.98
N GLY A 102 26.26 -27.01 14.67
CA GLY A 102 25.01 -26.74 13.93
C GLY A 102 23.88 -27.72 14.28
N LEU A 103 24.22 -29.01 14.46
CA LEU A 103 23.27 -30.06 14.85
C LEU A 103 22.66 -29.83 16.24
N ASP A 104 23.48 -29.42 17.20
CA ASP A 104 23.04 -29.18 18.59
C ASP A 104 22.03 -28.02 18.69
N GLU A 105 22.02 -27.12 17.70
CA GLU A 105 21.26 -25.85 17.74
C GLU A 105 20.09 -25.79 16.73
N ASP A 106 19.85 -26.84 15.93
CA ASP A 106 18.81 -26.88 14.87
C ASP A 106 19.03 -25.83 13.77
N ASN A 107 20.30 -25.53 13.47
CA ASN A 107 20.65 -24.51 12.49
C ASN A 107 20.62 -25.05 11.05
N ASN A 108 20.43 -24.16 10.08
CA ASN A 108 20.58 -24.50 8.67
C ASN A 108 22.07 -24.46 8.29
N LEU A 109 22.64 -25.61 7.93
CA LEU A 109 24.01 -25.69 7.44
C LEU A 109 24.06 -25.74 5.92
N ILE A 110 24.94 -24.94 5.32
CA ILE A 110 25.17 -24.91 3.88
C ILE A 110 26.62 -25.29 3.62
N LEU A 111 26.80 -26.35 2.85
CA LEU A 111 28.11 -26.85 2.46
C LEU A 111 28.56 -26.15 1.16
N TYR A 112 29.73 -25.54 1.19
CA TYR A 112 30.38 -25.00 0.00
C TYR A 112 31.46 -25.98 -0.42
N LEU A 113 31.22 -26.61 -1.57
CA LEU A 113 32.17 -27.47 -2.25
C LEU A 113 32.85 -26.68 -3.36
N LYS A 114 34.15 -26.92 -3.55
CA LYS A 114 34.89 -26.27 -4.63
C LYS A 114 34.27 -26.62 -5.99
N ASP A 115 34.15 -25.63 -6.86
CA ASP A 115 33.64 -25.76 -8.23
C ASP A 115 32.18 -26.28 -8.32
N LYS A 116 31.41 -26.17 -7.24
CA LYS A 116 29.99 -26.56 -7.18
C LYS A 116 29.12 -25.44 -6.60
N PRO A 117 27.82 -25.38 -6.95
CA PRO A 117 26.89 -24.48 -6.28
C PRO A 117 26.76 -24.83 -4.79
N PRO A 118 26.39 -23.85 -3.93
CA PRO A 118 26.20 -24.09 -2.50
C PRO A 118 25.10 -25.12 -2.26
N LEU A 119 25.41 -26.17 -1.49
CA LEU A 119 24.50 -27.27 -1.21
C LEU A 119 23.91 -27.10 0.20
N ARG A 120 22.60 -26.88 0.27
CA ARG A 120 21.87 -26.80 1.54
C ARG A 120 21.68 -28.21 2.10
N ILE A 121 22.27 -28.47 3.26
CA ILE A 121 22.05 -29.72 4.00
C ILE A 121 21.24 -29.34 5.23
N ALA A 122 19.92 -29.50 5.15
CA ALA A 122 19.05 -29.30 6.29
C ALA A 122 19.28 -30.43 7.30
N LEU A 123 19.63 -30.08 8.53
CA LEU A 123 19.89 -31.03 9.61
C LEU A 123 18.90 -30.75 10.74
N ARG A 124 18.13 -31.77 11.18
CA ARG A 124 17.18 -31.61 12.28
C ARG A 124 17.75 -32.10 13.62
N ARG A 125 17.41 -31.37 14.68
CA ARG A 125 17.81 -31.49 16.10
C ARG A 125 18.11 -32.89 16.67
N ARG A 126 17.43 -33.95 16.22
CA ARG A 126 17.62 -35.32 16.75
C ARG A 126 17.33 -36.37 15.69
N GLY A 127 18.40 -36.93 15.11
CA GLY A 127 18.34 -38.20 14.37
C GLY A 127 19.03 -38.18 13.00
N ASP A 128 19.22 -37.01 12.40
CA ASP A 128 19.81 -36.91 11.07
C ASP A 128 21.32 -37.11 11.14
N LYS A 129 21.80 -38.20 10.56
CA LYS A 129 23.22 -38.32 10.19
C LYS A 129 23.37 -37.59 8.87
N VAL A 130 24.19 -36.54 8.84
CA VAL A 130 24.63 -35.86 7.61
C VAL A 130 25.03 -36.88 6.55
N GLY A 131 25.68 -37.97 6.99
CA GLY A 131 26.12 -39.07 6.15
C GLY A 131 27.38 -38.77 5.36
N LEU A 132 28.06 -37.67 5.68
CA LEU A 132 29.36 -37.32 5.12
C LEU A 132 30.46 -37.61 6.14
N SER A 133 31.45 -38.38 5.71
CA SER A 133 32.75 -38.40 6.36
C SER A 133 33.75 -37.70 5.46
N VAL A 134 34.68 -36.97 6.07
CA VAL A 134 35.73 -36.23 5.35
C VAL A 134 37.11 -36.63 5.87
N GLU A 135 38.11 -36.46 5.03
CA GLU A 135 39.51 -36.65 5.38
C GLU A 135 40.39 -35.50 4.90
N GLY A 136 41.49 -35.28 5.61
CA GLY A 136 42.50 -34.31 5.23
C GLY A 136 42.85 -33.30 6.32
N ASN A 137 44.05 -32.76 6.20
CA ASN A 137 44.59 -31.68 7.02
C ASN A 137 45.26 -30.66 6.08
N GLY A 138 44.84 -29.41 6.14
CA GLY A 138 45.06 -28.39 5.10
C GLY A 138 43.95 -28.39 4.05
N THR A 139 43.73 -29.53 3.39
CA THR A 139 42.73 -29.69 2.31
C THR A 139 41.78 -30.82 2.67
N VAL A 140 40.49 -30.53 2.83
CA VAL A 140 39.49 -31.50 3.30
C VAL A 140 38.65 -32.02 2.13
N ARG A 141 38.55 -33.34 2.00
CA ARG A 141 37.80 -34.01 0.94
C ARG A 141 36.72 -34.92 1.49
N VAL A 142 35.63 -35.06 0.75
CA VAL A 142 34.60 -36.07 1.04
C VAL A 142 35.20 -37.46 0.86
N LYS A 143 35.24 -38.24 1.95
CA LYS A 143 35.80 -39.60 1.99
C LYS A 143 34.74 -40.64 1.68
N GLN A 144 33.57 -40.51 2.30
CA GLN A 144 32.48 -41.49 2.16
C GLN A 144 31.13 -40.80 2.34
N ILE A 145 30.17 -41.22 1.54
CA ILE A 145 28.77 -40.81 1.61
C ILE A 145 27.94 -42.03 2.03
N GLN A 146 27.16 -41.90 3.09
CA GLN A 146 26.32 -42.96 3.61
C GLN A 146 24.98 -42.99 2.85
N PRO A 147 24.57 -44.13 2.24
CA PRO A 147 23.28 -44.24 1.56
C PRO A 147 22.10 -43.93 2.49
N GLY A 148 21.03 -43.33 1.94
CA GLY A 148 19.81 -43.01 2.68
C GLY A 148 19.93 -41.81 3.63
N THR A 149 21.01 -41.02 3.53
CA THR A 149 21.21 -39.78 4.29
C THR A 149 20.98 -38.54 3.43
N PRO A 150 20.78 -37.35 4.02
CA PRO A 150 20.62 -36.11 3.26
C PRO A 150 21.76 -35.88 2.26
N ALA A 151 23.00 -36.26 2.59
CA ALA A 151 24.12 -36.11 1.67
C ALA A 151 24.10 -37.06 0.47
N ALA A 152 23.50 -38.25 0.60
CA ALA A 152 23.34 -39.17 -0.54
C ALA A 152 22.32 -38.68 -1.57
N ASN A 153 21.42 -37.78 -1.15
CA ASN A 153 20.43 -37.15 -2.01
C ASN A 153 20.86 -35.77 -2.52
N ALA A 154 22.05 -35.31 -2.12
CA ALA A 154 22.66 -34.08 -2.60
C ALA A 154 23.67 -34.42 -3.72
N ASP A 155 23.97 -33.45 -4.60
CA ASP A 155 24.96 -33.60 -5.68
C ASP A 155 26.41 -33.56 -5.16
N ILE A 156 26.72 -34.48 -4.24
CA ILE A 156 28.02 -34.63 -3.57
C ILE A 156 28.66 -35.93 -4.04
N GLN A 157 29.95 -35.89 -4.32
CA GLN A 157 30.74 -37.02 -4.79
C GLN A 157 31.94 -37.24 -3.86
N VAL A 158 32.37 -38.50 -3.77
CA VAL A 158 33.62 -38.83 -3.08
C VAL A 158 34.78 -38.14 -3.79
N GLY A 159 35.63 -37.46 -3.02
CA GLY A 159 36.75 -36.66 -3.52
C GLY A 159 36.47 -35.16 -3.61
N ASP A 160 35.21 -34.72 -3.52
CA ASP A 160 34.83 -33.31 -3.51
C ASP A 160 35.54 -32.55 -2.39
N LEU A 161 35.99 -31.33 -2.69
CA LEU A 161 36.71 -30.47 -1.76
C LEU A 161 35.74 -29.62 -0.95
N VAL A 162 35.79 -29.74 0.38
CA VAL A 162 34.99 -28.91 1.29
C VAL A 162 35.77 -27.65 1.62
N GLU A 163 35.29 -26.49 1.18
CA GLU A 163 35.97 -25.21 1.42
C GLU A 163 35.50 -24.55 2.72
N LYS A 164 34.19 -24.44 2.88
CA LYS A 164 33.57 -23.84 4.06
C LYS A 164 32.21 -24.44 4.37
N ILE A 165 31.80 -24.28 5.62
CA ILE A 165 30.43 -24.51 6.07
C ILE A 165 29.87 -23.16 6.50
N VAL A 166 28.69 -22.82 6.00
CA VAL A 166 27.93 -21.65 6.44
C VAL A 166 26.84 -22.12 7.40
N ASP A 167 26.78 -21.49 8.56
CA ASP A 167 25.84 -21.75 9.64
C ASP A 167 24.84 -20.59 9.71
N GLU A 168 23.62 -20.81 9.21
CA GLU A 168 22.55 -19.82 9.25
C GLU A 168 21.68 -20.03 10.49
N ARG A 169 21.75 -19.09 11.42
CA ARG A 169 21.03 -19.13 12.69
C ARG A 169 19.85 -18.18 12.64
N LYS A 170 18.64 -18.72 12.72
CA LYS A 170 17.43 -17.90 12.72
C LYS A 170 17.31 -17.14 14.03
N ILE A 171 16.96 -15.85 13.95
CA ILE A 171 16.75 -14.99 15.11
C ILE A 171 15.26 -14.85 15.39
N TYR A 172 14.84 -15.18 16.61
CA TYR A 172 13.44 -15.05 17.04
C TYR A 172 13.19 -13.90 18.00
N SER A 173 14.21 -13.47 18.74
CA SER A 173 14.09 -12.48 19.81
C SER A 173 15.41 -11.77 20.07
N LEU A 174 15.38 -10.73 20.89
CA LEU A 174 16.58 -10.02 21.32
C LEU A 174 17.53 -10.91 22.12
N ASP A 175 16.98 -11.79 22.96
CA ASP A 175 17.78 -12.74 23.74
C ASP A 175 18.47 -13.76 22.85
N ASP A 176 17.78 -14.22 21.81
CA ASP A 176 18.32 -15.15 20.83
C ASP A 176 19.45 -14.50 20.02
N TYR A 177 19.24 -13.25 19.61
CA TYR A 177 20.27 -12.42 18.99
C TYR A 177 21.52 -12.30 19.89
N LYS A 178 21.35 -11.85 21.15
CA LYS A 178 22.46 -11.67 22.11
C LYS A 178 23.25 -12.96 22.32
N LYS A 179 22.54 -14.07 22.53
CA LYS A 179 23.16 -15.40 22.70
C LYS A 179 23.95 -15.81 21.46
N THR A 180 23.38 -15.60 20.28
CA THR A 180 23.98 -15.98 19.00
C THR A 180 25.23 -15.16 18.71
N VAL A 181 25.16 -13.83 18.81
CA VAL A 181 26.31 -12.94 18.57
C VAL A 181 27.42 -13.17 19.60
N SER A 182 27.08 -13.39 20.87
CA SER A 182 28.07 -13.72 21.91
C SER A 182 28.82 -15.02 21.59
N LYS A 183 28.10 -16.07 21.17
CA LYS A 183 28.70 -17.37 20.77
C LYS A 183 29.60 -17.24 19.55
N LEU A 184 29.22 -16.38 18.61
CA LEU A 184 29.93 -16.15 17.35
C LEU A 184 30.95 -15.01 17.43
N SER A 185 31.26 -14.50 18.62
CA SER A 185 32.16 -13.36 18.83
C SER A 185 33.55 -13.49 18.18
N LYS A 186 34.03 -14.74 18.01
CA LYS A 186 35.34 -15.06 17.40
C LYS A 186 35.27 -15.38 15.91
N GLN A 187 34.08 -15.34 15.31
CA GLN A 187 33.86 -15.67 13.90
C GLN A 187 33.48 -14.41 13.11
N GLN A 188 33.74 -14.43 11.81
CA GLN A 188 33.16 -13.46 10.89
C GLN A 188 31.67 -13.78 10.74
N VAL A 189 30.82 -12.78 11.01
CA VAL A 189 29.37 -12.91 10.89
C VAL A 189 28.83 -11.94 9.87
N THR A 190 27.81 -12.38 9.13
CA THR A 190 26.97 -11.55 8.28
C THR A 190 25.51 -11.70 8.73
N PHE A 191 24.63 -10.83 8.23
CA PHE A 191 23.22 -10.84 8.62
C PHE A 191 22.36 -11.04 7.39
N ARG A 192 21.27 -11.79 7.56
CA ARG A 192 20.15 -11.73 6.62
C ARG A 192 19.14 -10.77 7.19
N THR A 193 19.00 -9.64 6.52
CA THR A 193 17.97 -8.66 6.80
C THR A 193 16.80 -8.85 5.85
N THR A 194 15.61 -8.52 6.34
CA THR A 194 14.41 -8.37 5.52
C THR A 194 13.91 -6.96 5.73
N GLU A 195 13.75 -6.21 4.65
CA GLU A 195 13.09 -4.93 4.71
C GLU A 195 11.62 -5.11 5.10
N LEU A 196 11.17 -4.41 6.14
CA LEU A 196 9.77 -4.44 6.56
C LEU A 196 8.95 -3.48 5.70
N ILE A 197 8.75 -3.83 4.45
CA ILE A 197 7.92 -3.08 3.50
C ILE A 197 6.53 -2.77 4.07
N GLY A 198 5.99 -3.66 4.92
CA GLY A 198 4.73 -3.44 5.61
C GLY A 198 4.72 -2.21 6.54
N VAL A 199 5.85 -1.88 7.19
CA VAL A 199 5.96 -0.67 8.03
C VAL A 199 5.99 0.57 7.15
N LYS A 200 6.74 0.54 6.04
CA LYS A 200 6.78 1.65 5.06
C LYS A 200 5.40 1.89 4.45
N ILE A 201 4.71 0.83 4.03
CA ILE A 201 3.34 0.90 3.53
C ILE A 201 2.40 1.48 4.59
N ALA A 202 2.45 0.99 5.83
CA ALA A 202 1.60 1.51 6.90
C ALA A 202 1.85 3.00 7.19
N ALA A 203 3.12 3.43 7.18
CA ALA A 203 3.49 4.84 7.33
C ALA A 203 2.97 5.69 6.17
N VAL A 204 3.15 5.24 4.92
CA VAL A 204 2.63 5.90 3.72
C VAL A 204 1.11 6.04 3.77
N SER A 205 0.40 4.96 4.09
CA SER A 205 -1.07 4.99 4.23
C SER A 205 -1.51 5.95 5.32
N ALA A 206 -0.85 5.93 6.49
CA ALA A 206 -1.15 6.85 7.58
C ALA A 206 -0.94 8.32 7.17
N LEU A 207 0.07 8.62 6.36
CA LEU A 207 0.30 9.98 5.83
C LEU A 207 -0.87 10.44 4.95
N GLY A 208 -1.41 9.57 4.10
CA GLY A 208 -2.61 9.85 3.30
C GLY A 208 -3.86 10.04 4.15
N GLU A 209 -4.05 9.19 5.16
CA GLU A 209 -5.17 9.30 6.10
C GLU A 209 -5.10 10.57 6.95
N LEU A 210 -3.90 11.06 7.27
CA LEU A 210 -3.74 12.25 8.10
C LEU A 210 -4.24 13.54 7.43
N GLY A 211 -4.32 13.61 6.10
CA GLY A 211 -4.80 14.84 5.44
C GLY A 211 -3.88 16.05 5.64
N ASP A 212 -2.59 15.84 5.86
CA ASP A 212 -1.60 16.89 6.13
C ASP A 212 -0.78 17.21 4.87
N THR A 213 -0.64 18.48 4.54
CA THR A 213 0.08 18.93 3.33
C THR A 213 1.54 18.51 3.30
N ARG A 214 2.18 18.35 4.47
CA ARG A 214 3.58 17.95 4.58
C ARG A 214 3.83 16.53 4.05
N ALA A 215 2.79 15.73 3.91
CA ALA A 215 2.87 14.40 3.31
C ALA A 215 3.03 14.43 1.78
N ILE A 216 2.64 15.50 1.11
CA ILE A 216 2.52 15.52 -0.36
C ILE A 216 3.88 15.30 -1.03
N GLU A 217 4.89 16.12 -0.72
CA GLU A 217 6.21 15.98 -1.36
C GLU A 217 6.90 14.64 -1.08
N PRO A 218 6.93 14.13 0.18
CA PRO A 218 7.46 12.79 0.44
C PRO A 218 6.72 11.68 -0.31
N LEU A 219 5.39 11.76 -0.43
CA LEU A 219 4.62 10.77 -1.18
C LEU A 219 4.91 10.85 -2.69
N ILE A 220 5.04 12.06 -3.26
CA ILE A 220 5.46 12.23 -4.65
C ILE A 220 6.84 11.62 -4.89
N ASP A 221 7.80 11.89 -4.00
CA ASP A 221 9.16 11.35 -4.08
C ASP A 221 9.15 9.81 -4.05
N ILE A 222 8.45 9.22 -3.09
CA ILE A 222 8.28 7.77 -2.99
C ILE A 222 7.65 7.19 -4.26
N PHE A 223 6.62 7.86 -4.80
CA PHE A 223 5.93 7.39 -6.00
C PHE A 223 6.85 7.38 -7.24
N ARG A 224 7.69 8.39 -7.39
CA ARG A 224 8.60 8.55 -8.54
C ARG A 224 9.86 7.69 -8.42
N ASN A 225 10.46 7.64 -7.23
CA ASN A 225 11.83 7.18 -7.05
C ASN A 225 11.95 5.81 -6.38
N SER A 226 10.88 5.29 -5.77
CA SER A 226 10.92 3.95 -5.17
C SER A 226 11.04 2.87 -6.25
N THR A 227 11.94 1.92 -6.04
CA THR A 227 12.03 0.69 -6.86
C THR A 227 10.95 -0.32 -6.49
N GLU A 228 10.34 -0.18 -5.31
CA GLU A 228 9.34 -1.09 -4.78
C GLU A 228 7.94 -0.72 -5.27
N LEU A 229 7.38 -1.57 -6.14
CA LEU A 229 6.04 -1.38 -6.72
C LEU A 229 4.95 -1.23 -5.65
N SER A 230 4.97 -2.04 -4.60
CA SER A 230 4.00 -1.98 -3.50
C SER A 230 4.03 -0.61 -2.81
N LEU A 231 5.22 -0.03 -2.63
CA LEU A 231 5.37 1.28 -2.00
C LEU A 231 4.90 2.40 -2.93
N ARG A 232 5.19 2.32 -4.23
CA ARG A 232 4.66 3.26 -5.25
C ARG A 232 3.13 3.24 -5.27
N LYS A 233 2.52 2.04 -5.28
CA LYS A 233 1.06 1.84 -5.23
C LYS A 233 0.43 2.46 -3.99
N SER A 234 0.98 2.18 -2.81
CA SER A 234 0.51 2.78 -1.55
C SER A 234 0.66 4.30 -1.56
N SER A 235 1.74 4.81 -2.15
CA SER A 235 1.99 6.25 -2.22
C SER A 235 0.96 6.98 -3.10
N ILE A 236 0.72 6.50 -4.33
CA ILE A 236 -0.28 7.13 -5.21
C ILE A 236 -1.71 7.00 -4.66
N SER A 237 -2.04 5.89 -3.99
CA SER A 237 -3.32 5.75 -3.29
C SER A 237 -3.46 6.76 -2.14
N SER A 238 -2.36 7.06 -1.44
CA SER A 238 -2.34 8.05 -0.36
C SER A 238 -2.46 9.48 -0.91
N LEU A 239 -1.82 9.78 -2.04
CA LEU A 239 -2.01 11.05 -2.76
C LEU A 239 -3.46 11.22 -3.24
N GLN A 240 -4.06 10.17 -3.81
CA GLN A 240 -5.48 10.18 -4.18
C GLN A 240 -6.37 10.49 -2.96
N ARG A 241 -6.10 9.86 -1.82
CA ARG A 241 -6.82 10.13 -0.56
C ARG A 241 -6.71 11.60 -0.14
N LEU A 242 -5.53 12.21 -0.24
CA LEU A 242 -5.34 13.63 0.05
C LEU A 242 -6.15 14.54 -0.91
N VAL A 243 -6.21 14.17 -2.19
CA VAL A 243 -7.05 14.85 -3.18
C VAL A 243 -8.54 14.74 -2.83
N GLU A 244 -9.03 13.56 -2.45
CA GLU A 244 -10.41 13.35 -1.98
C GLU A 244 -10.73 14.16 -0.72
N LEU A 245 -9.78 14.31 0.20
CA LEU A 245 -9.94 15.14 1.39
C LEU A 245 -10.01 16.64 1.04
N SER A 246 -9.25 17.06 0.04
CA SER A 246 -9.14 18.47 -0.35
C SER A 246 -10.48 19.05 -0.86
N VAL A 247 -11.28 18.25 -1.58
CA VAL A 247 -12.58 18.70 -2.12
C VAL A 247 -13.66 18.84 -1.05
N LEU A 248 -13.40 18.41 0.18
CA LEU A 248 -14.27 18.64 1.33
C LEU A 248 -13.99 19.97 2.03
N ASN A 249 -13.08 20.80 1.51
CA ASN A 249 -12.70 22.05 2.17
C ASN A 249 -13.92 22.94 2.48
N ASP A 250 -14.84 23.15 1.54
CA ASP A 250 -16.01 24.01 1.76
C ASP A 250 -16.89 23.53 2.91
N LEU A 251 -17.12 22.21 2.99
CA LEU A 251 -17.81 21.58 4.11
C LEU A 251 -17.11 21.88 5.44
N PHE A 252 -15.80 21.65 5.52
CA PHE A 252 -15.03 21.84 6.76
C PHE A 252 -14.85 23.31 7.15
N GLN A 253 -14.81 24.22 6.16
CA GLN A 253 -14.81 25.66 6.39
C GLN A 253 -16.11 26.14 7.05
N GLN A 254 -17.26 25.52 6.76
CA GLN A 254 -18.51 25.84 7.46
C GLN A 254 -18.43 25.51 8.95
N PHE A 255 -17.96 24.31 9.30
CA PHE A 255 -17.72 23.93 10.70
C PHE A 255 -16.69 24.84 11.39
N GLN A 256 -15.62 25.22 10.68
CA GLN A 256 -14.58 26.09 11.22
C GLN A 256 -15.11 27.51 11.49
N ARG A 257 -15.84 28.12 10.54
CA ARG A 257 -16.42 29.47 10.69
C ARG A 257 -17.46 29.54 11.80
N ALA A 258 -18.30 28.52 11.92
CA ALA A 258 -19.28 28.41 13.00
C ALA A 258 -18.63 28.04 14.34
N ASN A 259 -17.38 27.58 14.34
CA ASN A 259 -16.63 27.10 15.51
C ASN A 259 -17.38 26.03 16.30
N VAL A 260 -18.03 25.11 15.59
CA VAL A 260 -18.81 24.00 16.16
C VAL A 260 -18.35 22.67 15.57
N ASN A 261 -18.68 21.57 16.24
CA ASN A 261 -18.47 20.22 15.72
C ASN A 261 -19.76 19.60 15.16
N GLN A 262 -20.87 20.33 15.21
CA GLN A 262 -22.19 19.85 14.78
C GLN A 262 -22.88 20.97 14.00
N LEU A 263 -23.43 20.63 12.84
CA LEU A 263 -24.24 21.51 12.00
C LEU A 263 -25.54 20.81 11.58
N PRO A 264 -26.60 21.55 11.22
CA PRO A 264 -27.80 20.96 10.61
C PRO A 264 -27.44 20.23 9.30
N ALA A 265 -27.94 19.01 9.09
CA ALA A 265 -27.56 18.20 7.93
C ALA A 265 -28.07 18.79 6.60
N ASP A 266 -29.27 19.37 6.61
CA ASP A 266 -29.88 20.10 5.51
C ASP A 266 -29.15 21.40 5.12
N SER A 267 -28.33 21.97 6.01
CA SER A 267 -27.50 23.13 5.71
C SER A 267 -26.26 22.81 4.87
N LEU A 268 -25.93 21.53 4.72
CA LEU A 268 -24.71 21.05 4.08
C LEU A 268 -24.97 20.48 2.68
N GLN A 269 -23.99 20.59 1.79
CA GLN A 269 -24.10 19.98 0.46
C GLN A 269 -24.11 18.45 0.60
N ALA A 270 -25.19 17.81 0.14
CA ALA A 270 -25.41 16.36 0.32
C ALA A 270 -24.23 15.49 -0.15
N GLN A 271 -23.66 15.80 -1.33
CA GLN A 271 -22.54 15.04 -1.89
C GLN A 271 -21.27 15.13 -1.02
N GLN A 272 -20.92 16.32 -0.53
CA GLN A 272 -19.75 16.49 0.35
C GLN A 272 -19.99 15.82 1.70
N MET A 273 -21.20 15.93 2.23
CA MET A 273 -21.58 15.28 3.49
C MET A 273 -21.50 13.76 3.40
N GLU A 274 -22.04 13.16 2.33
CA GLU A 274 -21.97 11.73 2.08
C GLU A 274 -20.52 11.27 1.92
N SER A 275 -19.72 11.99 1.13
CA SER A 275 -18.30 11.71 0.96
C SER A 275 -17.56 11.76 2.30
N ALA A 276 -17.79 12.81 3.11
CA ALA A 276 -17.18 12.92 4.42
C ALA A 276 -17.62 11.82 5.39
N ALA A 277 -18.86 11.35 5.31
CA ALA A 277 -19.37 10.24 6.11
C ALA A 277 -18.72 8.90 5.73
N ILE A 278 -18.62 8.60 4.43
CA ILE A 278 -17.92 7.42 3.89
C ILE A 278 -16.47 7.40 4.35
N LEU A 279 -15.84 8.57 4.35
CA LEU A 279 -14.46 8.77 4.80
C LEU A 279 -14.29 8.79 6.32
N GLY A 280 -15.38 8.56 7.08
CA GLY A 280 -15.36 8.49 8.53
C GLY A 280 -15.02 9.82 9.21
N LEU A 281 -15.23 10.95 8.54
CA LEU A 281 -14.93 12.27 9.08
C LEU A 281 -16.08 12.87 9.88
N LEU A 282 -17.31 12.44 9.59
CA LEU A 282 -18.51 12.86 10.30
C LEU A 282 -19.54 11.72 10.38
N THR A 283 -20.54 11.90 11.24
CA THR A 283 -21.77 11.10 11.29
C THR A 283 -22.96 11.96 10.90
N VAL A 284 -23.90 11.40 10.16
CA VAL A 284 -25.17 12.06 9.82
C VAL A 284 -26.30 11.36 10.57
N ASP A 285 -27.02 12.12 11.39
CA ASP A 285 -28.27 11.69 12.01
C ASP A 285 -29.44 12.33 11.24
N ARG A 286 -30.20 11.48 10.52
CA ARG A 286 -31.35 11.93 9.74
C ARG A 286 -32.59 12.21 10.59
N ALA A 287 -32.72 11.57 11.75
CA ALA A 287 -33.87 11.80 12.64
C ALA A 287 -33.76 13.17 13.31
N GLU A 288 -32.55 13.50 13.76
CA GLU A 288 -32.27 14.77 14.44
C GLU A 288 -31.82 15.89 13.47
N ASN A 289 -31.70 15.59 12.16
CA ASN A 289 -31.19 16.50 11.13
C ASN A 289 -29.83 17.11 11.50
N THR A 290 -28.87 16.28 11.93
CA THR A 290 -27.54 16.78 12.33
C THR A 290 -26.39 16.05 11.66
N ALA A 291 -25.32 16.78 11.39
CA ALA A 291 -24.04 16.26 10.94
C ALA A 291 -22.97 16.63 11.97
N THR A 292 -22.29 15.62 12.53
CA THR A 292 -21.34 15.76 13.64
C THR A 292 -19.96 15.27 13.25
N LEU A 293 -18.94 16.11 13.40
CA LEU A 293 -17.54 15.74 13.14
C LEU A 293 -17.07 14.64 14.10
N LYS A 294 -16.44 13.59 13.56
CA LYS A 294 -15.87 12.50 14.36
C LYS A 294 -14.53 12.92 14.98
N ALA A 295 -14.38 12.70 16.28
CA ALA A 295 -13.12 12.94 16.98
C ALA A 295 -12.17 11.73 16.90
N PRO A 296 -10.84 11.96 16.98
CA PRO A 296 -10.19 13.27 16.91
C PRO A 296 -10.06 13.79 15.47
N PHE A 297 -10.22 12.93 14.47
CA PHE A 297 -9.75 13.22 13.12
C PHE A 297 -10.55 14.32 12.41
N GLY A 298 -11.87 14.21 12.32
CA GLY A 298 -12.72 15.22 11.69
C GLY A 298 -12.66 16.58 12.41
N THR A 299 -12.60 16.57 13.74
CA THR A 299 -12.49 17.81 14.54
C THR A 299 -11.13 18.49 14.38
N GLN A 300 -10.05 17.75 14.16
CA GLN A 300 -8.73 18.31 13.82
C GLN A 300 -8.64 18.71 12.35
N PHE A 301 -9.21 17.91 11.44
CA PHE A 301 -9.15 18.13 10.00
C PHE A 301 -9.75 19.47 9.59
N ARG A 302 -10.79 19.95 10.29
CA ARG A 302 -11.39 21.27 10.04
C ARG A 302 -10.38 22.43 10.04
N HIS A 303 -9.29 22.31 10.79
CA HIS A 303 -8.28 23.38 10.91
C HIS A 303 -7.19 23.32 9.84
N ARG A 304 -7.10 22.22 9.08
CA ARG A 304 -6.07 22.01 8.05
C ARG A 304 -6.64 21.83 6.65
N SER A 305 -7.96 21.73 6.50
CA SER A 305 -8.62 21.52 5.20
C SER A 305 -8.25 22.60 4.19
N GLU A 306 -8.13 23.85 4.64
CA GLU A 306 -7.79 24.98 3.77
C GLU A 306 -6.36 24.87 3.23
N ALA A 307 -5.38 24.61 4.11
CA ALA A 307 -4.00 24.42 3.69
C ALA A 307 -3.86 23.25 2.71
N LEU A 308 -4.57 22.14 2.98
CA LEU A 308 -4.61 21.00 2.07
C LEU A 308 -5.17 21.37 0.71
N TYR A 309 -6.33 22.03 0.67
CA TYR A 309 -6.96 22.48 -0.57
C TYR A 309 -6.04 23.39 -1.39
N GLN A 310 -5.40 24.37 -0.76
CA GLN A 310 -4.48 25.28 -1.45
C GLN A 310 -3.30 24.52 -2.06
N LYS A 311 -2.65 23.64 -1.29
CA LYS A 311 -1.48 22.88 -1.75
C LYS A 311 -1.82 21.95 -2.92
N ILE A 312 -2.99 21.32 -2.87
CA ILE A 312 -3.46 20.43 -3.95
C ILE A 312 -3.75 21.22 -5.25
N ASN A 313 -4.30 22.42 -5.11
CA ASN A 313 -4.62 23.30 -6.26
C ASN A 313 -3.41 24.01 -6.89
N GLU A 314 -2.20 23.84 -6.34
CA GLU A 314 -0.97 24.28 -7.01
C GLU A 314 -0.72 23.56 -8.35
N GLY A 315 -1.45 22.46 -8.62
CA GLY A 315 -1.45 21.78 -9.92
C GLY A 315 -0.43 20.64 -10.04
N GLN A 316 0.55 20.56 -9.14
CA GLN A 316 1.60 19.53 -9.15
C GLN A 316 1.06 18.10 -9.22
N LEU A 317 -0.03 17.79 -8.50
CA LEU A 317 -0.63 16.45 -8.53
C LEU A 317 -1.41 16.15 -9.81
N ALA A 318 -1.98 17.18 -10.45
CA ALA A 318 -2.61 17.02 -11.75
C ALA A 318 -1.55 16.71 -12.83
N GLU A 319 -0.44 17.45 -12.82
CA GLU A 319 0.70 17.20 -13.72
C GLU A 319 1.30 15.81 -13.51
N LEU A 320 1.55 15.44 -12.26
CA LEU A 320 2.02 14.11 -11.89
C LEU A 320 1.05 13.02 -12.36
N ALA A 321 -0.24 13.15 -12.08
CA ALA A 321 -1.21 12.13 -12.48
C ALA A 321 -1.26 12.00 -14.01
N GLN A 322 -1.27 13.12 -14.75
CA GLN A 322 -1.29 13.14 -16.21
C GLN A 322 -0.09 12.43 -16.84
N GLU A 323 1.09 12.49 -16.20
CA GLU A 323 2.31 11.81 -16.66
C GLU A 323 2.14 10.27 -16.69
N TYR A 324 1.40 9.69 -15.74
CA TYR A 324 1.35 8.23 -15.51
C TYR A 324 0.04 7.56 -15.94
N ILE A 325 -0.88 8.22 -16.64
CA ILE A 325 -2.13 7.58 -17.11
C ILE A 325 -1.96 6.69 -18.34
N GLN A 326 -0.85 6.78 -19.06
CA GLN A 326 -0.63 6.03 -20.30
C GLN A 326 0.06 4.70 -20.02
N ILE A 327 -0.44 3.60 -20.61
CA ILE A 327 0.14 2.26 -20.45
C ILE A 327 1.61 2.16 -20.88
N THR A 328 2.03 3.02 -21.82
CA THR A 328 3.42 3.09 -22.30
C THR A 328 4.38 3.70 -21.27
N VAL A 329 3.86 4.47 -20.32
CA VAL A 329 4.63 5.11 -19.24
C VAL A 329 4.52 4.27 -17.96
N GLU A 330 3.32 3.82 -17.62
CA GLU A 330 3.05 3.06 -16.41
C GLU A 330 2.30 1.76 -16.75
N PRO A 331 2.97 0.59 -16.72
CA PRO A 331 2.33 -0.69 -17.01
C PRO A 331 1.38 -1.15 -15.90
N GLU A 332 1.52 -0.67 -14.67
CA GLU A 332 0.68 -1.09 -13.55
C GLU A 332 -0.70 -0.43 -13.55
N GLN A 333 -1.74 -1.24 -13.74
CA GLN A 333 -3.12 -0.76 -13.84
C GLN A 333 -3.62 -0.03 -12.58
N GLU A 334 -3.18 -0.45 -11.40
CA GLU A 334 -3.64 0.16 -10.14
C GLU A 334 -3.13 1.59 -9.99
N ILE A 335 -1.91 1.85 -10.43
CA ILE A 335 -1.32 3.20 -10.46
C ILE A 335 -2.07 4.06 -11.48
N ARG A 336 -2.27 3.56 -12.72
CA ARG A 336 -3.03 4.30 -13.74
C ARG A 336 -4.43 4.65 -13.25
N ARG A 337 -5.13 3.71 -12.61
CA ARG A 337 -6.46 3.95 -12.03
C ARG A 337 -6.45 5.07 -10.99
N ALA A 338 -5.47 5.10 -10.09
CA ALA A 338 -5.35 6.15 -9.09
C ALA A 338 -5.07 7.51 -9.73
N CYS A 339 -4.20 7.57 -10.75
CA CYS A 339 -3.95 8.79 -11.51
C CYS A 339 -5.20 9.29 -12.25
N LEU A 340 -5.97 8.40 -12.89
CA LEU A 340 -7.25 8.75 -13.53
C LEU A 340 -8.25 9.31 -12.51
N ALA A 341 -8.34 8.72 -11.32
CA ALA A 341 -9.20 9.20 -10.25
C ALA A 341 -8.77 10.60 -9.76
N ILE A 342 -7.47 10.84 -9.57
CA ILE A 342 -6.93 12.16 -9.22
C ILE A 342 -7.35 13.20 -10.26
N LEU A 343 -7.15 12.92 -11.56
CA LEU A 343 -7.53 13.85 -12.62
C LEU A 343 -9.04 14.10 -12.66
N GLY A 344 -9.86 13.07 -12.44
CA GLY A 344 -11.30 13.21 -12.36
C GLY A 344 -11.78 14.08 -11.19
N ILE A 345 -11.11 14.01 -10.03
CA ILE A 345 -11.43 14.83 -8.86
C ILE A 345 -10.94 16.28 -9.03
N LEU A 346 -9.71 16.46 -9.52
CA LEU A 346 -9.11 17.79 -9.72
C LEU A 346 -9.67 18.54 -10.94
N LYS A 347 -10.19 17.79 -11.90
CA LYS A 347 -10.85 18.28 -13.13
C LYS A 347 -10.01 19.27 -13.97
N PRO A 348 -8.70 19.03 -14.19
CA PRO A 348 -7.91 19.93 -15.02
C PRO A 348 -8.32 19.80 -16.49
N VAL A 349 -8.66 20.92 -17.13
CA VAL A 349 -9.03 20.97 -18.56
C VAL A 349 -7.89 20.44 -19.45
N SER A 350 -6.64 20.61 -19.02
CA SER A 350 -5.46 20.09 -19.73
C SER A 350 -5.42 18.55 -19.86
N ALA A 351 -6.13 17.83 -18.98
CA ALA A 351 -6.15 16.37 -19.00
C ALA A 351 -7.18 15.78 -19.97
N ILE A 352 -8.05 16.58 -20.60
CA ILE A 352 -9.12 16.07 -21.49
C ILE A 352 -8.54 15.22 -22.63
N ASN A 353 -7.59 15.76 -23.41
CA ASN A 353 -7.01 15.02 -24.53
C ASN A 353 -6.19 13.79 -24.06
N PRO A 354 -5.34 13.88 -23.02
CA PRO A 354 -4.71 12.70 -22.43
C PRO A 354 -5.70 11.60 -21.99
N LEU A 355 -6.82 11.98 -21.36
CA LEU A 355 -7.85 11.03 -20.92
C LEU A 355 -8.60 10.41 -22.11
N VAL A 356 -8.92 11.18 -23.15
CA VAL A 356 -9.52 10.66 -24.39
C VAL A 356 -8.58 9.66 -25.05
N ALA A 357 -7.28 9.92 -25.09
CA ALA A 357 -6.30 8.97 -25.63
C ALA A 357 -6.28 7.64 -24.86
N VAL A 358 -6.47 7.64 -23.53
CA VAL A 358 -6.61 6.41 -22.73
C VAL A 358 -7.94 5.70 -23.06
N LEU A 359 -9.03 6.45 -23.15
CA LEU A 359 -10.37 5.93 -23.46
C LEU A 359 -10.41 5.26 -24.84
N GLU A 360 -9.77 5.86 -25.85
CA GLU A 360 -9.77 5.39 -27.24
C GLU A 360 -8.73 4.29 -27.52
N ASN A 361 -7.80 4.01 -26.59
CA ASN A 361 -6.75 3.04 -26.82
C ASN A 361 -7.30 1.59 -26.78
N PRO A 362 -7.33 0.85 -27.91
CA PRO A 362 -7.86 -0.51 -27.94
C PRO A 362 -6.95 -1.53 -27.23
N ALA A 363 -5.68 -1.21 -27.02
CA ALA A 363 -4.74 -2.05 -26.28
C ALA A 363 -4.84 -1.84 -24.76
N GLU A 364 -5.61 -0.86 -24.29
CA GLU A 364 -5.81 -0.60 -22.88
C GLU A 364 -6.87 -1.53 -22.27
N ILE A 365 -6.74 -1.81 -20.99
CA ILE A 365 -7.65 -2.66 -20.23
C ILE A 365 -9.03 -1.99 -20.16
N PRO A 366 -10.15 -2.70 -20.44
CA PRO A 366 -11.49 -2.10 -20.46
C PRO A 366 -11.85 -1.31 -19.20
N GLY A 367 -11.43 -1.80 -18.02
CA GLY A 367 -11.64 -1.10 -16.76
C GLY A 367 -10.93 0.26 -16.68
N ILE A 368 -9.73 0.39 -17.25
CA ILE A 368 -8.97 1.65 -17.29
C ILE A 368 -9.60 2.63 -18.28
N ARG A 369 -10.01 2.14 -19.46
CA ARG A 369 -10.74 2.93 -20.46
C ARG A 369 -12.04 3.50 -19.88
N PHE A 370 -12.81 2.68 -19.17
CA PHE A 370 -14.03 3.12 -18.48
C PHE A 370 -13.72 4.19 -17.43
N GLN A 371 -12.67 4.00 -16.63
CA GLN A 371 -12.25 5.00 -15.64
C GLN A 371 -11.82 6.33 -16.26
N ALA A 372 -11.20 6.32 -17.46
CA ALA A 372 -10.93 7.55 -18.20
C ALA A 372 -12.23 8.26 -18.62
N GLY A 373 -13.25 7.52 -19.05
CA GLY A 373 -14.60 8.05 -19.29
C GLY A 373 -15.25 8.63 -18.03
N VAL A 374 -15.09 7.99 -16.87
CA VAL A 374 -15.55 8.51 -15.58
C VAL A 374 -14.86 9.82 -15.22
N ALA A 375 -13.53 9.91 -15.42
CA ALA A 375 -12.78 11.15 -15.17
C ALA A 375 -13.22 12.29 -16.11
N LEU A 376 -13.43 12.02 -17.40
CA LEU A 376 -13.97 12.98 -18.37
C LEU A 376 -15.38 13.45 -17.97
N ARG A 377 -16.24 12.53 -17.52
CA ARG A 377 -17.56 12.86 -16.97
C ARG A 377 -17.46 13.80 -15.77
N GLN A 378 -16.50 13.55 -14.87
CA GLN A 378 -16.30 14.39 -13.69
C GLN A 378 -15.78 15.79 -14.06
N ILE A 379 -14.95 15.92 -15.10
CA ILE A 379 -14.54 17.21 -15.67
C ILE A 379 -15.76 18.01 -16.15
N GLY A 380 -16.74 17.35 -16.77
CA GLY A 380 -18.02 17.96 -17.12
C GLY A 380 -18.05 18.62 -18.49
N GLU A 381 -18.75 19.75 -18.61
CA GLU A 381 -19.01 20.46 -19.88
C GLU A 381 -17.76 20.64 -20.78
N PRO A 382 -16.55 20.99 -20.26
CA PRO A 382 -15.37 21.13 -21.11
C PRO A 382 -14.99 19.86 -21.90
N ALA A 383 -15.37 18.68 -21.42
CA ALA A 383 -15.05 17.39 -22.06
C ALA A 383 -16.07 16.97 -23.14
N VAL A 384 -17.21 17.64 -23.26
CA VAL A 384 -18.33 17.22 -24.13
C VAL A 384 -17.89 17.09 -25.59
N ASP A 385 -17.15 18.06 -26.12
CA ASP A 385 -16.76 18.05 -27.54
C ASP A 385 -15.82 16.89 -27.87
N ALA A 386 -14.87 16.62 -26.97
CA ALA A 386 -13.93 15.53 -27.12
C ALA A 386 -14.64 14.17 -26.99
N LEU A 387 -15.60 14.06 -26.06
CA LEU A 387 -16.43 12.85 -25.92
C LEU A 387 -17.37 12.64 -27.11
N ILE A 388 -17.92 13.71 -27.72
CA ILE A 388 -18.69 13.59 -28.96
C ILE A 388 -17.81 13.06 -30.09
N SER A 389 -16.57 13.53 -30.20
CA SER A 389 -15.62 13.01 -31.18
C SER A 389 -15.33 11.52 -30.95
N ALA A 390 -15.05 11.13 -29.70
CA ALA A 390 -14.82 9.73 -29.33
C ALA A 390 -16.06 8.85 -29.60
N PHE A 391 -17.26 9.40 -29.44
CA PHE A 391 -18.51 8.70 -29.73
C PHE A 391 -18.72 8.37 -31.22
N GLU A 392 -18.00 9.03 -32.13
CA GLU A 392 -18.00 8.67 -33.57
C GLU A 392 -17.02 7.54 -33.91
N SER A 393 -16.19 7.08 -32.96
CA SER A 393 -15.21 6.00 -33.16
C SER A 393 -15.87 4.71 -33.66
N GLU A 394 -15.20 3.94 -34.53
CA GLU A 394 -15.70 2.62 -34.95
C GLU A 394 -15.64 1.57 -33.83
N ASP A 395 -14.75 1.74 -32.85
CA ASP A 395 -14.65 0.84 -31.68
C ASP A 395 -15.90 0.95 -30.79
N THR A 396 -16.67 -0.14 -30.70
CA THR A 396 -17.92 -0.21 -29.92
C THR A 396 -17.70 0.16 -28.46
N SER A 397 -16.60 -0.28 -27.84
CA SER A 397 -16.31 0.06 -26.45
C SER A 397 -16.01 1.55 -26.26
N THR A 398 -15.32 2.21 -27.18
CA THR A 398 -15.13 3.67 -27.16
C THR A 398 -16.49 4.37 -27.24
N LYS A 399 -17.35 3.96 -28.19
CA LYS A 399 -18.71 4.53 -28.33
C LYS A 399 -19.51 4.39 -27.03
N ASP A 400 -19.52 3.20 -26.43
CA ASP A 400 -20.28 2.93 -25.21
C ASP A 400 -19.81 3.80 -24.03
N ILE A 401 -18.50 3.88 -23.82
CA ILE A 401 -17.92 4.68 -22.73
C ILE A 401 -18.22 6.17 -22.97
N ALA A 402 -18.05 6.66 -24.21
CA ALA A 402 -18.31 8.05 -24.55
C ALA A 402 -19.79 8.42 -24.39
N ALA A 403 -20.72 7.57 -24.84
CA ALA A 403 -22.15 7.77 -24.65
C ALA A 403 -22.54 7.80 -23.17
N SER A 404 -22.01 6.88 -22.37
CA SER A 404 -22.23 6.84 -20.93
C SER A 404 -21.72 8.10 -20.22
N ALA A 405 -20.52 8.56 -20.59
CA ALA A 405 -19.93 9.79 -20.06
C ALA A 405 -20.77 11.03 -20.44
N LEU A 406 -21.18 11.15 -21.70
CA LEU A 406 -22.05 12.22 -22.20
C LEU A 406 -23.40 12.26 -21.46
N GLY A 407 -24.04 11.12 -21.27
CA GLY A 407 -25.30 11.03 -20.51
C GLY A 407 -25.14 11.47 -19.05
N GLY A 408 -23.99 11.16 -18.45
CA GLY A 408 -23.67 11.57 -17.09
C GLY A 408 -23.21 13.03 -16.94
N ILE A 409 -22.74 13.68 -18.01
CA ILE A 409 -22.48 15.14 -18.03
C ILE A 409 -23.79 15.89 -18.25
N GLY A 410 -24.60 15.43 -19.21
CA GLY A 410 -25.81 16.10 -19.65
C GLY A 410 -25.54 17.39 -20.43
N GLY A 411 -26.48 18.33 -20.35
CA GLY A 411 -26.44 19.56 -21.13
C GLY A 411 -26.99 19.39 -22.56
N ILE A 412 -27.33 20.53 -23.17
CA ILE A 412 -28.01 20.60 -24.48
C ILE A 412 -27.23 19.85 -25.56
N LYS A 413 -25.91 20.05 -25.62
CA LYS A 413 -25.06 19.50 -26.67
C LYS A 413 -24.92 17.98 -26.60
N ALA A 414 -24.68 17.44 -25.40
CA ALA A 414 -24.61 15.99 -25.18
C ALA A 414 -25.97 15.33 -25.47
N ARG A 415 -27.05 15.90 -24.93
CA ARG A 415 -28.42 15.42 -25.16
C ARG A 415 -28.75 15.32 -26.64
N ASP A 416 -28.59 16.41 -27.39
CA ASP A 416 -28.99 16.47 -28.79
C ASP A 416 -28.16 15.48 -29.64
N ARG A 417 -26.88 15.30 -29.31
CA ARG A 417 -26.04 14.29 -29.96
C ARG A 417 -26.52 12.87 -29.66
N LEU A 418 -26.85 12.54 -28.40
CA LEU A 418 -27.32 11.21 -28.01
C LEU A 418 -28.69 10.88 -28.63
N ILE A 419 -29.64 11.82 -28.60
CA ILE A 419 -30.97 11.66 -29.22
C ILE A 419 -30.83 11.39 -30.71
N LYS A 420 -30.03 12.20 -31.42
CA LYS A 420 -29.78 11.98 -32.85
C LYS A 420 -29.16 10.61 -33.13
N ALA A 421 -28.25 10.14 -32.28
CA ALA A 421 -27.69 8.81 -32.42
C ALA A 421 -28.75 7.71 -32.27
N LEU A 422 -29.62 7.83 -31.26
CA LEU A 422 -30.69 6.85 -31.02
C LEU A 422 -31.67 6.78 -32.20
N GLU A 423 -32.00 7.92 -32.82
CA GLU A 423 -32.92 7.99 -33.96
C GLU A 423 -32.33 7.42 -35.27
N THR A 424 -31.00 7.34 -35.37
CA THR A 424 -30.30 6.94 -36.61
C THR A 424 -29.65 5.57 -36.55
N THR A 425 -29.41 5.03 -35.36
CA THR A 425 -28.72 3.74 -35.19
C THR A 425 -29.67 2.55 -35.36
N SER A 426 -29.20 1.55 -36.09
CA SER A 426 -29.85 0.23 -36.20
C SER A 426 -29.17 -0.84 -35.35
N GLU A 427 -28.07 -0.51 -34.66
CA GLU A 427 -27.27 -1.45 -33.87
C GLU A 427 -27.89 -1.65 -32.47
N PRO A 428 -28.41 -2.86 -32.13
CA PRO A 428 -29.10 -3.05 -30.85
C PRO A 428 -28.22 -2.85 -29.62
N ALA A 429 -26.91 -3.13 -29.73
CA ALA A 429 -25.96 -3.02 -28.61
C ALA A 429 -25.84 -1.58 -28.09
N ILE A 430 -25.62 -0.60 -28.98
CA ILE A 430 -25.45 0.80 -28.61
C ILE A 430 -26.79 1.47 -28.22
N GLN A 431 -27.92 0.94 -28.71
CA GLN A 431 -29.25 1.47 -28.39
C GLN A 431 -29.54 1.44 -26.89
N LEU A 432 -29.18 0.36 -26.19
CA LEU A 432 -29.36 0.27 -24.74
C LEU A 432 -28.53 1.33 -24.00
N THR A 433 -27.27 1.50 -24.38
CA THR A 433 -26.39 2.54 -23.83
C THR A 433 -26.96 3.94 -24.06
N LEU A 434 -27.49 4.21 -25.25
CA LEU A 434 -28.10 5.50 -25.58
C LEU A 434 -29.38 5.76 -24.79
N VAL A 435 -30.24 4.75 -24.64
CA VAL A 435 -31.46 4.86 -23.81
C VAL A 435 -31.08 5.16 -22.36
N ASP A 436 -30.10 4.45 -21.79
CA ASP A 436 -29.61 4.68 -20.43
C ASP A 436 -29.02 6.09 -20.28
N ALA A 437 -28.18 6.52 -21.23
CA ALA A 437 -27.55 7.84 -21.22
C ALA A 437 -28.58 8.97 -21.31
N ILE A 438 -29.58 8.85 -22.20
CA ILE A 438 -30.66 9.84 -22.36
C ILE A 438 -31.58 9.85 -21.12
N ALA A 439 -31.86 8.67 -20.54
CA ALA A 439 -32.64 8.56 -19.32
C ALA A 439 -31.96 9.27 -18.14
N LYS A 440 -30.64 9.13 -17.99
CA LYS A 440 -29.84 9.83 -16.98
C LYS A 440 -29.90 11.36 -17.11
N ILE A 441 -30.03 11.90 -18.32
CA ILE A 441 -30.22 13.34 -18.54
C ILE A 441 -31.60 13.78 -18.04
N GLY A 442 -32.64 13.01 -18.33
CA GLY A 442 -33.97 13.13 -17.71
C GLY A 442 -34.76 14.41 -18.00
N ASP A 443 -34.24 15.32 -18.83
CA ASP A 443 -34.95 16.55 -19.20
C ASP A 443 -36.13 16.30 -20.16
N ALA A 444 -37.03 17.27 -20.30
CA ALA A 444 -38.26 17.08 -21.07
C ALA A 444 -38.03 16.61 -22.53
N PRO A 445 -37.06 17.16 -23.28
CA PRO A 445 -36.71 16.63 -24.61
C PRO A 445 -36.20 15.18 -24.58
N SER A 446 -35.39 14.81 -23.59
CA SER A 446 -34.92 13.43 -23.41
C SER A 446 -36.07 12.45 -23.19
N ILE A 447 -36.98 12.79 -22.28
CA ILE A 447 -38.18 11.97 -22.00
C ILE A 447 -39.02 11.82 -23.27
N GLN A 448 -39.23 12.89 -24.02
CA GLN A 448 -40.00 12.84 -25.28
C GLN A 448 -39.34 11.93 -26.32
N ALA A 449 -38.01 11.98 -26.47
CA ALA A 449 -37.29 11.11 -27.39
C ALA A 449 -37.44 9.63 -26.99
N LEU A 450 -37.30 9.30 -25.70
CA LEU A 450 -37.50 7.94 -25.19
C LEU A 450 -38.94 7.46 -25.39
N GLN A 451 -39.94 8.33 -25.25
CA GLN A 451 -41.35 7.98 -25.52
C GLN A 451 -41.58 7.63 -26.99
N ARG A 452 -40.99 8.39 -27.93
CA ARG A 452 -41.07 8.07 -29.37
C ARG A 452 -40.42 6.73 -29.66
N GLN A 453 -39.23 6.48 -29.09
CA GLN A 453 -38.56 5.20 -29.25
C GLN A 453 -39.42 4.05 -28.72
N ARG A 454 -40.02 4.21 -27.53
CA ARG A 454 -40.93 3.23 -26.93
C ARG A 454 -42.13 2.90 -27.81
N GLN A 455 -42.69 3.90 -28.50
CA GLN A 455 -43.82 3.70 -29.41
C GLN A 455 -43.46 2.86 -30.64
N GLN A 456 -42.23 2.91 -31.13
CA GLN A 456 -41.78 2.12 -32.27
C GLN A 456 -41.78 0.60 -31.99
N TYR A 457 -41.67 0.19 -30.72
CA TYR A 457 -41.63 -1.21 -30.31
C TYR A 457 -42.96 -1.71 -29.69
N GLN A 458 -44.08 -1.00 -29.86
CA GLN A 458 -45.37 -1.35 -29.26
C GLN A 458 -45.99 -2.70 -29.69
N GLY A 459 -45.40 -3.39 -30.68
CA GLY A 459 -45.85 -4.72 -31.14
C GLY A 459 -44.79 -5.82 -31.03
N ASP A 460 -43.65 -5.56 -30.39
CA ASP A 460 -42.54 -6.51 -30.23
C ASP A 460 -42.23 -6.68 -28.73
N ASP A 461 -43.11 -7.45 -28.08
CA ASP A 461 -43.16 -7.61 -26.61
C ASP A 461 -41.91 -8.28 -26.03
N ASP A 462 -41.14 -9.02 -26.83
CA ASP A 462 -39.93 -9.72 -26.40
C ASP A 462 -38.63 -8.92 -26.69
N SER A 463 -38.73 -7.72 -27.29
CA SER A 463 -37.54 -6.93 -27.59
C SER A 463 -36.87 -6.38 -26.32
N GLY A 464 -35.57 -6.64 -26.15
CA GLY A 464 -34.81 -6.21 -24.97
C GLY A 464 -34.84 -4.69 -24.74
N ILE A 465 -34.93 -3.90 -25.82
CA ILE A 465 -35.06 -2.44 -25.74
C ILE A 465 -36.42 -1.99 -25.20
N ARG A 466 -37.51 -2.70 -25.53
CA ARG A 466 -38.85 -2.40 -25.01
C ARG A 466 -38.92 -2.64 -23.50
N ILE A 467 -38.39 -3.77 -23.05
CA ILE A 467 -38.29 -4.14 -21.63
C ILE A 467 -37.49 -3.08 -20.87
N PHE A 468 -36.32 -2.70 -21.40
CA PHE A 468 -35.47 -1.69 -20.78
C PHE A 468 -36.16 -0.31 -20.71
N LEU A 469 -36.81 0.13 -21.80
CA LEU A 469 -37.58 1.38 -21.80
C LEU A 469 -38.72 1.36 -20.77
N ASP A 470 -39.43 0.23 -20.61
CA ASP A 470 -40.49 0.10 -19.60
C ASP A 470 -39.95 0.20 -18.17
N GLU A 471 -38.77 -0.38 -17.91
CA GLU A 471 -38.08 -0.25 -16.62
C GLU A 471 -37.66 1.20 -16.36
N VAL A 472 -37.08 1.88 -17.35
CA VAL A 472 -36.72 3.30 -17.26
C VAL A 472 -37.94 4.15 -16.90
N PHE A 473 -39.05 3.98 -17.60
CA PHE A 473 -40.27 4.76 -17.32
C PHE A 473 -40.89 4.43 -15.95
N LYS A 474 -40.77 3.19 -15.48
CA LYS A 474 -41.22 2.80 -14.14
C LYS A 474 -40.39 3.48 -13.05
N ASN A 475 -39.08 3.63 -13.25
CA ASN A 475 -38.20 4.29 -12.29
C ASN A 475 -38.44 5.81 -12.29
N LEU A 476 -38.61 6.43 -13.46
CA LEU A 476 -38.92 7.86 -13.58
C LEU A 476 -40.24 8.25 -12.89
N THR A 477 -41.26 7.38 -12.89
CA THR A 477 -42.52 7.66 -12.19
C THR A 477 -42.39 7.49 -10.68
N GLN A 478 -41.54 6.60 -10.20
CA GLN A 478 -41.29 6.40 -8.77
C GLN A 478 -40.51 7.55 -8.12
N GLU A 479 -39.59 8.20 -8.84
CA GLU A 479 -38.87 9.38 -8.34
C GLU A 479 -39.71 10.67 -8.33
N SER A 480 -40.84 10.68 -9.05
CA SER A 480 -41.77 11.81 -9.11
C SER A 480 -42.90 11.77 -8.06
N MET A 481 -42.96 10.71 -7.24
CA MET A 481 -43.90 10.50 -6.13
C MET A 481 -43.19 10.60 -4.79
#